data_AF-A0A0F3RLJ0-F1
#
_entry.id   AF-A0A0F3RLJ0-F1
#
_cell.length_a   1.000
_cell.length_b   1.000
_cell.length_c   1.000
_cell.angle_alpha   90.00
_cell.angle_beta   90.00
_cell.angle_gamma   90.00
#
_symmetry.space_group_name_H-M   'P 1'
#
loop_
_entity.id
_entity.type
_entity.pdbx_description
1 polymer ?
#
loop_
_entity_poly.entity_id
_entity_poly.type
_entity_poly.pdbx_seq_one_letter_code
_entity_poly.pdbx_strand_id
1 'polypeptide(L)'
;MRIGIEMAIQFTRIEFLSRSTGGDSCRKAAYNARTIVKNKQTGIRYNFSRKKDNVYHTVLIPDYVNQKFKNIQTLMNEVERTAKDPNSQLLKDIVIALPDDKELNLEHRIELTHRIVDAMEWVQNGLGVQIDIHKSQTEENWHAHILLTMRRFRKDGTGLGDRAVDLNPKIITVNGKKVVIKDSKMIHEIAKEETNAYFAELGLPYRVKDISKVRQKHLGRIRNLITEVLNENELRKEAHLKIINDADVITDSITHYKSIFTKQDVEKAVKDIPDLTAREQLVQKVLSSNRILELYHDDGESSKYFTTIEVRNEETRIIRIANKINDQVYYNNIYNLKSDIEGLANVSEEQKQALRHILLSTSGVRVLRGRAGTGKSYVLAKAHKLATNRGQKVIGLAPTHKAVSELRSKGYTEVYTVKGFLYNRKKNFYAKQLNSSG
;
A
#
# COMPACT_ATOMS: atom_id res chain seq x y z
N MET A 1 3.65 -20.26 35.51
CA MET A 1 2.57 -19.55 34.79
C MET A 1 2.94 -19.59 33.31
N ARG A 2 2.25 -20.38 32.49
CA ARG A 2 2.63 -20.60 31.08
C ARG A 2 2.38 -19.31 30.29
N ILE A 3 3.46 -18.73 29.77
CA ILE A 3 3.48 -17.54 28.92
C ILE A 3 2.75 -17.91 27.62
N GLY A 4 1.68 -17.19 27.29
CA GLY A 4 0.87 -17.43 26.10
C GLY A 4 1.70 -17.27 24.82
N ILE A 5 1.52 -18.21 23.88
CA ILE A 5 2.20 -18.20 22.58
C ILE A 5 1.54 -17.13 21.70
N GLU A 6 2.30 -16.09 21.33
CA GLU A 6 1.78 -14.89 20.66
C GLU A 6 1.72 -15.04 19.14
N MET A 7 0.53 -15.10 18.52
CA MET A 7 0.41 -15.17 17.05
C MET A 7 -0.87 -14.51 16.52
N ALA A 8 -0.72 -13.85 15.36
CA ALA A 8 -1.67 -13.10 14.52
C ALA A 8 -1.49 -11.56 14.56
N ILE A 9 -1.03 -11.00 13.44
CA ILE A 9 -1.04 -9.54 13.20
C ILE A 9 -2.41 -9.18 12.64
N GLN A 10 -3.12 -8.35 13.37
CA GLN A 10 -4.45 -7.93 13.02
C GLN A 10 -4.44 -6.93 11.86
N PHE A 11 -5.20 -7.20 10.79
CA PHE A 11 -5.33 -6.31 9.63
C PHE A 11 -6.80 -6.11 9.26
N THR A 12 -7.20 -4.85 9.17
CA THR A 12 -8.52 -4.43 8.68
C THR A 12 -8.34 -3.31 7.66
N ARG A 13 -8.88 -3.47 6.45
CA ARG A 13 -8.97 -2.39 5.44
C ARG A 13 -10.43 -2.05 5.20
N ILE A 14 -10.74 -0.75 5.13
CA ILE A 14 -12.07 -0.27 4.76
C ILE A 14 -11.93 0.64 3.54
N GLU A 15 -12.69 0.35 2.49
CA GLU A 15 -12.79 1.17 1.29
C GLU A 15 -14.26 1.37 0.92
N PHE A 16 -14.61 2.54 0.38
CA PHE A 16 -15.93 2.77 -0.20
C PHE A 16 -15.85 2.56 -1.71
N LEU A 17 -16.74 1.73 -2.23
CA LEU A 17 -16.93 1.58 -3.66
C LEU A 17 -17.86 2.69 -4.15
N SER A 18 -17.32 3.70 -4.82
CA SER A 18 -18.09 4.85 -5.30
C SER A 18 -18.28 4.82 -6.82
N ARG A 19 -19.46 5.24 -7.28
CA ARG A 19 -19.76 5.32 -8.72
C ARG A 19 -18.84 6.34 -9.43
N SER A 20 -18.54 7.47 -8.79
CA SER A 20 -17.70 8.55 -9.34
C SER A 20 -16.26 8.14 -9.67
N THR A 21 -15.75 7.06 -9.06
CA THR A 21 -14.41 6.52 -9.35
C THR A 21 -14.45 5.32 -10.31
N GLY A 22 -15.58 5.11 -10.99
CA GLY A 22 -15.81 3.94 -11.85
C GLY A 22 -16.16 2.66 -11.09
N GLY A 23 -16.68 2.80 -9.88
CA GLY A 23 -17.19 1.69 -9.08
C GLY A 23 -18.44 1.07 -9.69
N ASP A 24 -18.51 -0.27 -9.61
CA ASP A 24 -19.66 -1.07 -10.05
C ASP A 24 -19.83 -2.21 -9.02
N SER A 25 -20.98 -2.22 -8.35
CA SER A 25 -21.27 -3.18 -7.27
C SER A 25 -21.35 -4.61 -7.81
N CYS A 26 -21.95 -4.82 -8.99
CA CYS A 26 -22.02 -6.12 -9.64
C CYS A 26 -20.62 -6.66 -9.97
N ARG A 27 -19.71 -5.81 -10.47
CA ARG A 27 -18.32 -6.17 -10.75
C ARG A 27 -17.57 -6.56 -9.49
N LYS A 28 -17.66 -5.73 -8.44
CA LYS A 28 -16.93 -5.95 -7.18
C LYS A 28 -17.42 -7.23 -6.49
N ALA A 29 -18.73 -7.39 -6.39
CA ALA A 29 -19.37 -8.56 -5.80
C ALA A 29 -19.05 -9.85 -6.58
N ALA A 30 -19.15 -9.83 -7.91
CA ALA A 30 -18.77 -10.97 -8.75
C ALA A 30 -17.28 -11.30 -8.63
N TYR A 31 -16.43 -10.26 -8.56
CA TYR A 31 -15.00 -10.45 -8.38
C TYR A 31 -14.72 -11.13 -7.06
N ASN A 32 -15.26 -10.67 -5.93
CA ASN A 32 -15.00 -11.30 -4.65
C ASN A 32 -15.59 -12.73 -4.58
N ALA A 33 -16.81 -12.94 -5.05
CA ALA A 33 -17.49 -14.24 -5.05
C ALA A 33 -16.96 -15.26 -6.08
N ARG A 34 -16.02 -14.86 -6.94
CA ARG A 34 -15.57 -15.63 -8.11
C ARG A 34 -16.75 -16.20 -8.92
N THR A 35 -17.74 -15.37 -9.20
CA THR A 35 -18.97 -15.80 -9.88
C THR A 35 -19.27 -14.93 -11.10
N ILE A 36 -20.45 -15.14 -11.68
CA ILE A 36 -20.96 -14.37 -12.81
C ILE A 36 -22.09 -13.48 -12.32
N VAL A 37 -21.97 -12.18 -12.56
CA VAL A 37 -23.06 -11.21 -12.30
C VAL A 37 -23.18 -10.26 -13.48
N LYS A 38 -24.40 -10.06 -13.95
CA LYS A 38 -24.75 -9.06 -14.97
C LYS A 38 -25.25 -7.78 -14.30
N ASN A 39 -24.67 -6.64 -14.64
CA ASN A 39 -25.26 -5.35 -14.31
C ASN A 39 -26.41 -5.08 -15.31
N LYS A 40 -27.64 -4.96 -14.81
CA LYS A 40 -28.84 -4.74 -15.64
C LYS A 40 -28.91 -3.34 -16.23
N GLN A 41 -28.30 -2.34 -15.59
CA GLN A 41 -28.31 -0.96 -16.09
C GLN A 41 -27.33 -0.77 -17.25
N THR A 42 -26.12 -1.34 -17.13
CA THR A 42 -25.08 -1.22 -18.16
C THR A 42 -25.12 -2.35 -19.19
N GLY A 43 -25.83 -3.44 -18.89
CA GLY A 43 -25.86 -4.66 -19.70
C GLY A 43 -24.59 -5.52 -19.59
N ILE A 44 -23.54 -5.04 -18.90
CA ILE A 44 -22.24 -5.72 -18.81
C ILE A 44 -22.36 -6.98 -17.96
N ARG A 45 -21.83 -8.10 -18.48
CA ARG A 45 -21.73 -9.37 -17.76
C ARG A 45 -20.30 -9.58 -17.26
N TYR A 46 -20.11 -9.54 -15.95
CA TYR A 46 -18.83 -9.82 -15.31
C TYR A 46 -18.71 -11.32 -15.02
N ASN A 47 -17.59 -11.93 -15.40
CA ASN A 47 -17.34 -13.36 -15.19
C ASN A 47 -15.97 -13.57 -14.54
N PHE A 48 -15.99 -13.98 -13.27
CA PHE A 48 -14.78 -14.31 -12.50
C PHE A 48 -14.71 -15.77 -12.04
N SER A 49 -15.59 -16.63 -12.58
CA SER A 49 -15.70 -18.07 -12.24
C SER A 49 -14.44 -18.90 -12.51
N ARG A 50 -13.49 -18.37 -13.29
CA ARG A 50 -12.21 -19.03 -13.57
C ARG A 50 -11.23 -18.96 -12.40
N LYS A 51 -11.42 -18.04 -11.45
CA LYS A 51 -10.59 -17.91 -10.24
C LYS A 51 -11.09 -18.87 -9.17
N LYS A 52 -10.19 -19.55 -8.47
CA LYS A 52 -10.51 -20.65 -7.52
C LYS A 52 -9.97 -20.43 -6.10
N ASP A 53 -9.65 -19.18 -5.76
CA ASP A 53 -9.10 -18.79 -4.47
C ASP A 53 -10.16 -18.35 -3.45
N ASN A 54 -11.43 -18.23 -3.85
CA ASN A 54 -12.55 -18.11 -2.91
C ASN A 54 -12.99 -19.51 -2.46
N VAL A 55 -13.05 -19.69 -1.15
CA VAL A 55 -13.37 -20.96 -0.49
C VAL A 55 -14.69 -20.91 0.28
N TYR A 56 -15.31 -19.74 0.42
CA TYR A 56 -16.63 -19.59 1.03
C TYR A 56 -17.30 -18.29 0.56
N HIS A 57 -18.57 -18.38 0.20
CA HIS A 57 -19.40 -17.25 -0.21
C HIS A 57 -20.78 -17.35 0.46
N THR A 58 -21.25 -16.25 1.02
CA THR A 58 -22.65 -16.14 1.45
C THR A 58 -23.15 -14.69 1.37
N VAL A 59 -24.46 -14.54 1.40
CA VAL A 59 -25.15 -13.26 1.51
C VAL A 59 -26.12 -13.33 2.68
N LEU A 60 -25.92 -12.46 3.66
CA LEU A 60 -26.77 -12.29 4.82
C LEU A 60 -27.69 -11.09 4.61
N ILE A 61 -28.95 -11.27 4.98
CA ILE A 61 -30.01 -10.26 4.93
C ILE A 61 -30.91 -10.43 6.16
N PRO A 62 -31.60 -9.36 6.59
CA PRO A 62 -32.57 -9.47 7.69
C PRO A 62 -33.70 -10.46 7.35
N ASP A 63 -34.24 -11.14 8.36
CA ASP A 63 -35.27 -12.17 8.15
C ASP A 63 -36.55 -11.65 7.50
N TYR A 64 -36.94 -10.41 7.81
CA TYR A 64 -38.12 -9.76 7.22
C TYR A 64 -37.95 -9.43 5.72
N VAL A 65 -36.75 -9.54 5.18
CA VAL A 65 -36.44 -9.19 3.79
C VAL A 65 -36.77 -10.36 2.86
N ASN A 66 -37.27 -10.04 1.67
CA ASN A 66 -37.53 -11.04 0.66
C ASN A 66 -36.25 -11.85 0.34
N GLN A 67 -36.31 -13.16 0.53
CA GLN A 67 -35.17 -14.06 0.44
C GLN A 67 -34.50 -14.11 -0.94
N LYS A 68 -35.16 -13.58 -1.99
CA LYS A 68 -34.53 -13.36 -3.31
C LYS A 68 -33.25 -12.52 -3.24
N PHE A 69 -33.11 -11.68 -2.20
CA PHE A 69 -31.92 -10.84 -1.99
C PHE A 69 -30.71 -11.61 -1.45
N LYS A 70 -30.85 -12.88 -1.02
CA LYS A 70 -29.68 -13.77 -0.79
C LYS A 70 -28.94 -14.07 -2.09
N ASN A 71 -29.59 -13.90 -3.24
CA ASN A 71 -28.92 -14.01 -4.52
C ASN A 71 -28.14 -12.74 -4.84
N ILE A 72 -26.82 -12.85 -4.98
CA ILE A 72 -25.89 -11.75 -5.29
C ILE A 72 -26.28 -10.96 -6.55
N GLN A 73 -26.78 -11.65 -7.59
CA GLN A 73 -27.23 -11.01 -8.83
C GLN A 73 -28.47 -10.13 -8.58
N THR A 74 -29.34 -10.51 -7.66
CA THR A 74 -30.49 -9.69 -7.24
C THR A 74 -30.06 -8.53 -6.35
N LEU A 75 -29.29 -8.79 -5.29
CA LEU A 75 -28.85 -7.78 -4.32
C LEU A 75 -28.05 -6.64 -4.98
N MET A 76 -27.06 -6.99 -5.80
CA MET A 76 -26.17 -5.99 -6.38
C MET A 76 -26.88 -5.13 -7.43
N ASN A 77 -27.85 -5.70 -8.15
CA ASN A 77 -28.68 -4.89 -9.05
C ASN A 77 -29.63 -3.97 -8.29
N GLU A 78 -30.06 -4.33 -7.09
CA GLU A 78 -30.83 -3.44 -6.23
C GLU A 78 -29.97 -2.28 -5.67
N VAL A 79 -28.71 -2.56 -5.33
CA VAL A 79 -27.71 -1.53 -4.99
C VAL A 79 -27.53 -0.57 -6.16
N GLU A 80 -27.27 -1.09 -7.37
CA GLU A 80 -27.15 -0.25 -8.57
C GLU A 80 -28.42 0.59 -8.80
N ARG A 81 -29.61 -0.01 -8.70
CA ARG A 81 -30.90 0.64 -8.98
C ARG A 81 -31.20 1.80 -8.03
N THR A 82 -30.82 1.67 -6.76
CA THR A 82 -31.10 2.67 -5.73
C THR A 82 -30.03 3.78 -5.63
N ALA A 83 -28.85 3.54 -6.21
CA ALA A 83 -27.76 4.51 -6.31
C ALA A 83 -27.89 5.41 -7.56
N LYS A 84 -28.87 6.32 -7.53
CA LYS A 84 -29.20 7.23 -8.64
C LYS A 84 -28.20 8.38 -8.85
N ASP A 85 -27.45 8.76 -7.82
CA ASP A 85 -26.50 9.87 -7.90
C ASP A 85 -25.14 9.39 -8.48
N PRO A 86 -24.54 10.11 -9.44
CA PRO A 86 -23.20 9.80 -9.98
C PRO A 86 -22.10 9.68 -8.92
N ASN A 87 -22.26 10.33 -7.76
CA ASN A 87 -21.35 10.30 -6.62
C ASN A 87 -21.77 9.31 -5.53
N SER A 88 -22.78 8.46 -5.77
CA SER A 88 -23.24 7.48 -4.79
C SER A 88 -22.10 6.54 -4.37
N GLN A 89 -21.94 6.38 -3.05
CA GLN A 89 -21.26 5.21 -2.49
C GLN A 89 -22.20 4.01 -2.65
N LEU A 90 -21.73 2.98 -3.35
CA LEU A 90 -22.49 1.79 -3.67
C LEU A 90 -22.39 0.75 -2.54
N LEU A 91 -21.15 0.49 -2.11
CA LEU A 91 -20.83 -0.52 -1.09
C LEU A 91 -19.72 -0.03 -0.17
N LYS A 92 -19.69 -0.55 1.05
CA LYS A 92 -18.50 -0.50 1.93
C LYS A 92 -17.79 -1.85 1.85
N ASP A 93 -16.54 -1.86 1.36
CA ASP A 93 -15.69 -3.05 1.26
C ASP A 93 -14.75 -3.11 2.46
N ILE A 94 -14.96 -4.10 3.30
CA ILE A 94 -14.17 -4.36 4.49
C ILE A 94 -13.35 -5.63 4.24
N VAL A 95 -12.04 -5.58 4.46
CA VAL A 95 -11.16 -6.75 4.40
C VAL A 95 -10.60 -7.02 5.76
N ILE A 96 -10.79 -8.23 6.25
CA ILE A 96 -10.27 -8.70 7.55
C ILE A 96 -9.32 -9.87 7.29
N ALA A 97 -8.10 -9.79 7.83
CA ALA A 97 -7.21 -10.94 7.85
C ALA A 97 -7.74 -11.97 8.86
N LEU A 98 -7.82 -13.23 8.44
CA LEU A 98 -8.22 -14.34 9.30
C LEU A 98 -6.97 -15.12 9.72
N PRO A 99 -6.97 -15.75 10.90
CA PRO A 99 -5.79 -16.44 11.38
C PRO A 99 -5.42 -17.63 10.48
N ASP A 100 -4.13 -17.82 10.20
CA ASP A 100 -3.61 -18.88 9.34
C ASP A 100 -3.15 -20.12 10.13
N ASP A 101 -3.42 -20.17 11.43
CA ASP A 101 -3.10 -21.28 12.34
C ASP A 101 -3.59 -22.63 11.79
N LYS A 102 -2.76 -23.65 11.98
CA LYS A 102 -3.00 -25.01 11.46
C LYS A 102 -4.12 -25.70 12.21
N GLU A 103 -4.35 -25.31 13.46
CA GLU A 103 -5.44 -25.77 14.32
C GLU A 103 -6.81 -25.24 13.85
N LEU A 104 -6.82 -24.18 13.03
CA LEU A 104 -8.05 -23.67 12.45
C LEU A 104 -8.28 -24.25 11.06
N ASN A 105 -9.47 -24.78 10.83
CA ASN A 105 -9.92 -25.23 9.50
C ASN A 105 -10.77 -24.13 8.83
N LEU A 106 -11.39 -24.44 7.69
CA LEU A 106 -12.26 -23.49 6.99
C LEU A 106 -13.51 -23.13 7.81
N GLU A 107 -14.15 -24.10 8.45
CA GLU A 107 -15.37 -23.88 9.26
C GLU A 107 -15.12 -22.92 10.42
N HIS A 108 -13.99 -23.06 11.12
CA HIS A 108 -13.57 -22.13 12.17
C HIS A 108 -13.45 -20.68 11.65
N ARG A 109 -12.94 -20.51 10.43
CA ARG A 109 -12.79 -19.20 9.78
C ARG A 109 -14.13 -18.63 9.30
N ILE A 110 -15.03 -19.50 8.86
CA ILE A 110 -16.41 -19.12 8.53
C ILE A 110 -17.11 -18.62 9.80
N GLU A 111 -17.10 -19.41 10.86
CA GLU A 111 -17.74 -19.08 12.14
C GLU A 111 -17.20 -17.76 12.71
N LEU A 112 -15.88 -17.61 12.80
CA LEU A 112 -15.26 -16.37 13.24
C LEU A 112 -15.71 -15.15 12.41
N THR A 113 -15.79 -15.30 11.09
CA THR A 113 -16.23 -14.21 10.21
C THR A 113 -17.70 -13.83 10.48
N HIS A 114 -18.58 -14.80 10.72
CA HIS A 114 -19.97 -14.53 11.08
C HIS A 114 -20.11 -13.88 12.45
N ARG A 115 -19.37 -14.34 13.47
CA ARG A 115 -19.36 -13.70 14.80
C ARG A 115 -18.99 -12.23 14.72
N ILE A 116 -17.99 -11.88 13.93
CA ILE A 116 -17.61 -10.48 13.69
C ILE A 116 -18.75 -9.70 13.02
N VAL A 117 -19.42 -10.29 12.02
CA VAL A 117 -20.55 -9.64 11.32
C VAL A 117 -21.74 -9.44 12.26
N ASP A 118 -22.01 -10.40 13.14
CA ASP A 118 -23.08 -10.34 14.14
C ASP A 118 -22.78 -9.35 15.26
N ALA A 119 -21.55 -9.32 15.79
CA ALA A 119 -21.11 -8.35 16.79
C ALA A 119 -21.15 -6.90 16.27
N MET A 120 -21.04 -6.71 14.95
CA MET A 120 -21.22 -5.41 14.29
C MET A 120 -22.70 -5.05 14.04
N GLU A 121 -23.63 -5.98 14.29
CA GLU A 121 -25.08 -5.83 14.14
C GLU A 121 -25.54 -5.35 12.76
N TRP A 122 -24.76 -5.59 11.70
CA TRP A 122 -25.05 -4.99 10.39
C TRP A 122 -26.38 -5.50 9.80
N VAL A 123 -26.62 -6.80 9.90
CA VAL A 123 -27.84 -7.44 9.39
C VAL A 123 -29.05 -7.03 10.22
N GLN A 124 -28.91 -6.99 11.53
CA GLN A 124 -29.93 -6.59 12.50
C GLN A 124 -30.36 -5.12 12.27
N ASN A 125 -29.41 -4.27 11.90
CA ASN A 125 -29.66 -2.88 11.50
C ASN A 125 -30.20 -2.75 10.05
N GLY A 126 -30.57 -3.84 9.38
CA GLY A 126 -31.24 -3.78 8.08
C GLY A 126 -30.31 -3.72 6.87
N LEU A 127 -29.01 -4.02 7.00
CA LEU A 127 -28.07 -4.02 5.87
C LEU A 127 -28.02 -5.37 5.18
N GLY A 128 -27.76 -5.36 3.87
CA GLY A 128 -27.31 -6.54 3.16
C GLY A 128 -25.81 -6.70 3.31
N VAL A 129 -25.36 -7.91 3.64
CA VAL A 129 -23.95 -8.23 3.86
C VAL A 129 -23.56 -9.38 2.95
N GLN A 130 -22.58 -9.19 2.08
CA GLN A 130 -21.95 -10.29 1.34
C GLN A 130 -20.62 -10.62 2.00
N ILE A 131 -20.35 -11.91 2.21
CA ILE A 131 -19.10 -12.43 2.78
C ILE A 131 -18.43 -13.32 1.73
N ASP A 132 -17.13 -13.13 1.53
CA ASP A 132 -16.28 -13.96 0.68
C ASP A 132 -14.96 -14.26 1.40
N ILE A 133 -14.66 -15.52 1.69
CA ILE A 133 -13.38 -15.92 2.32
C ILE A 133 -12.45 -16.45 1.24
N HIS A 134 -11.25 -15.88 1.18
CA HIS A 134 -10.23 -16.24 0.20
C HIS A 134 -9.06 -16.92 0.90
N LYS A 135 -8.52 -17.97 0.25
CA LYS A 135 -7.27 -18.64 0.62
C LYS A 135 -6.29 -18.50 -0.52
N SER A 136 -5.16 -17.84 -0.28
CA SER A 136 -4.09 -17.79 -1.27
C SER A 136 -3.53 -19.20 -1.53
N GLN A 137 -3.36 -19.56 -2.80
CA GLN A 137 -2.81 -20.87 -3.20
C GLN A 137 -1.28 -20.93 -3.09
N THR A 138 -0.62 -19.76 -3.02
CA THR A 138 0.85 -19.65 -3.02
C THR A 138 1.41 -19.17 -1.68
N GLU A 139 0.56 -18.69 -0.78
CA GLU A 139 0.92 -18.16 0.54
C GLU A 139 -0.15 -18.62 1.54
N GLU A 140 0.20 -19.00 2.78
CA GLU A 140 -0.80 -19.20 3.84
C GLU A 140 -1.29 -17.80 4.26
N ASN A 141 -2.33 -17.32 3.57
CA ASN A 141 -2.94 -16.03 3.82
C ASN A 141 -4.45 -16.16 3.62
N TRP A 142 -5.18 -16.10 4.72
CA TRP A 142 -6.63 -16.16 4.78
C TRP A 142 -7.18 -14.76 5.02
N HIS A 143 -8.17 -14.36 4.25
CA HIS A 143 -8.86 -13.10 4.47
C HIS A 143 -10.32 -13.17 4.05
N ALA A 144 -11.17 -12.44 4.76
CA ALA A 144 -12.56 -12.23 4.41
C ALA A 144 -12.73 -10.86 3.74
N HIS A 145 -13.42 -10.83 2.60
CA HIS A 145 -14.06 -9.64 2.07
C HIS A 145 -15.51 -9.59 2.59
N ILE A 146 -15.89 -8.47 3.19
CA ILE A 146 -17.25 -8.20 3.66
C ILE A 146 -17.76 -6.94 2.94
N LEU A 147 -18.75 -7.11 2.07
CA LEU A 147 -19.39 -6.01 1.36
C LEU A 147 -20.72 -5.65 2.03
N LEU A 148 -20.83 -4.40 2.51
CA LEU A 148 -22.07 -3.87 3.07
C LEU A 148 -22.80 -3.00 2.06
N THR A 149 -24.12 -3.10 2.02
CA THR A 149 -24.95 -2.13 1.33
C THR A 149 -24.85 -0.76 2.00
N MET A 150 -24.80 0.32 1.22
CA MET A 150 -24.82 1.70 1.76
C MET A 150 -26.23 2.22 2.06
N ARG A 151 -27.23 1.35 1.92
CA ARG A 151 -28.65 1.58 2.19
C ARG A 151 -29.21 0.42 2.99
N ARG A 152 -30.24 0.69 3.79
CA ARG A 152 -30.97 -0.32 4.57
C ARG A 152 -32.12 -0.89 3.76
N PHE A 153 -32.49 -2.13 4.01
CA PHE A 153 -33.74 -2.67 3.51
C PHE A 153 -34.93 -1.97 4.15
N ARG A 154 -35.94 -1.66 3.33
CA ARG A 154 -37.23 -1.16 3.78
C ARG A 154 -37.91 -2.18 4.69
N LYS A 155 -38.69 -1.72 5.67
CA LYS A 155 -39.42 -2.60 6.60
C LYS A 155 -40.41 -3.55 5.90
N ASP A 156 -40.88 -3.19 4.70
CA ASP A 156 -41.71 -4.05 3.83
C ASP A 156 -40.93 -5.20 3.16
N GLY A 157 -39.60 -5.25 3.30
CA GLY A 157 -38.74 -6.30 2.75
C GLY A 157 -38.59 -6.31 1.23
N THR A 158 -39.14 -5.33 0.51
CA THR A 158 -39.23 -5.35 -0.96
C THR A 158 -37.93 -4.92 -1.67
N GLY A 159 -37.06 -4.17 -0.98
CA GLY A 159 -35.82 -3.65 -1.53
C GLY A 159 -35.10 -2.64 -0.63
N LEU A 160 -34.07 -1.99 -1.19
CA LEU A 160 -33.27 -1.00 -0.47
C LEU A 160 -33.99 0.35 -0.40
N GLY A 161 -33.95 0.98 0.78
CA GLY A 161 -34.56 2.25 1.12
C GLY A 161 -33.51 3.31 1.45
N ASP A 162 -33.56 3.80 2.68
CA ASP A 162 -32.78 4.96 3.12
C ASP A 162 -31.28 4.67 3.22
N ARG A 163 -30.50 5.74 3.09
CA ARG A 163 -29.03 5.68 3.21
C ARG A 163 -28.65 5.40 4.66
N ALA A 164 -27.72 4.47 4.85
CA ALA A 164 -27.15 4.16 6.15
C ALA A 164 -26.02 5.15 6.47
N VAL A 165 -26.40 6.40 6.79
CA VAL A 165 -25.43 7.50 7.00
C VAL A 165 -24.51 7.26 8.19
N ASP A 166 -24.97 6.46 9.16
CA ASP A 166 -24.25 6.04 10.36
C ASP A 166 -23.14 5.01 10.09
N LEU A 167 -23.05 4.47 8.86
CA LEU A 167 -21.90 3.68 8.41
C LEU A 167 -20.64 4.54 8.13
N ASN A 168 -20.70 5.85 8.36
CA ASN A 168 -19.57 6.75 8.26
C ASN A 168 -18.94 7.01 9.65
N PRO A 169 -17.69 7.49 9.70
CA PRO A 169 -16.99 7.77 10.96
C PRO A 169 -17.85 8.56 11.95
N LYS A 170 -17.98 8.01 13.17
CA LYS A 170 -18.74 8.64 14.25
C LYS A 170 -17.96 9.80 14.87
N ILE A 171 -18.66 10.89 15.16
CA ILE A 171 -18.13 12.01 15.94
C ILE A 171 -18.75 11.93 17.33
N ILE A 172 -17.93 11.76 18.35
CA ILE A 172 -18.35 11.76 19.75
C ILE A 172 -17.77 12.97 20.48
N THR A 173 -18.39 13.38 21.58
CA THR A 173 -17.87 14.44 22.44
C THR A 173 -17.31 13.82 23.71
N VAL A 174 -16.02 14.02 23.98
CA VAL A 174 -15.36 13.56 25.21
C VAL A 174 -14.76 14.79 25.89
N ASN A 175 -15.15 15.05 27.14
CA ASN A 175 -14.68 16.20 27.93
C ASN A 175 -14.78 17.54 27.18
N GLY A 176 -15.91 17.78 26.51
CA GLY A 176 -16.17 19.02 25.75
C GLY A 176 -15.44 19.13 24.40
N LYS A 177 -14.62 18.16 24.00
CA LYS A 177 -13.93 18.12 22.70
C LYS A 177 -14.57 17.10 21.76
N LYS A 178 -14.82 17.50 20.51
CA LYS A 178 -15.29 16.59 19.45
C LYS A 178 -14.14 15.69 18.98
N VAL A 179 -14.33 14.38 19.11
CA VAL A 179 -13.38 13.34 18.70
C VAL A 179 -14.02 12.50 17.60
N VAL A 180 -13.30 12.32 16.48
CA VAL A 180 -13.73 11.45 15.39
C VAL A 180 -13.22 10.04 15.64
N ILE A 181 -14.13 9.10 15.89
CA ILE A 181 -13.83 7.67 15.90
C ILE A 181 -13.87 7.19 14.45
N LYS A 182 -12.74 6.70 13.97
CA LYS A 182 -12.66 6.08 12.65
C LYS A 182 -13.23 4.67 12.73
N ASP A 183 -14.14 4.31 11.82
CA ASP A 183 -14.73 2.96 11.74
C ASP A 183 -13.69 1.85 11.71
N SER A 184 -12.55 2.09 11.05
CA SER A 184 -11.45 1.13 11.00
C SER A 184 -10.88 0.78 12.37
N LYS A 185 -11.00 1.64 13.38
CA LYS A 185 -10.60 1.32 14.75
C LYS A 185 -11.65 0.43 15.42
N MET A 186 -12.92 0.78 15.29
CA MET A 186 -14.03 0.03 15.90
C MET A 186 -14.16 -1.39 15.34
N ILE A 187 -14.15 -1.56 14.02
CA ILE A 187 -14.23 -2.90 13.39
C ILE A 187 -13.02 -3.75 13.75
N HIS A 188 -11.86 -3.10 13.89
CA HIS A 188 -10.66 -3.79 14.32
C HIS A 188 -10.79 -4.26 15.77
N GLU A 189 -11.18 -3.39 16.71
CA GLU A 189 -11.39 -3.78 18.11
C GLU A 189 -12.34 -4.99 18.23
N ILE A 190 -13.49 -4.94 17.56
CA ILE A 190 -14.45 -6.06 17.55
C ILE A 190 -13.85 -7.32 16.93
N ALA A 191 -13.18 -7.22 15.77
CA ALA A 191 -12.53 -8.38 15.16
C ALA A 191 -11.46 -9.01 16.06
N LYS A 192 -10.77 -8.20 16.87
CA LYS A 192 -9.77 -8.66 17.85
C LYS A 192 -10.44 -9.45 18.96
N GLU A 193 -11.48 -8.86 19.54
CA GLU A 193 -12.23 -9.40 20.68
C GLU A 193 -12.85 -10.73 20.30
N GLU A 194 -13.54 -10.80 19.16
CA GLU A 194 -14.14 -12.03 18.66
C GLU A 194 -13.09 -13.11 18.36
N THR A 195 -11.95 -12.75 17.74
CA THR A 195 -10.89 -13.74 17.47
C THR A 195 -10.30 -14.30 18.77
N ASN A 196 -10.04 -13.43 19.75
CA ASN A 196 -9.49 -13.84 21.04
C ASN A 196 -10.48 -14.67 21.86
N ALA A 197 -11.76 -14.32 21.86
CA ALA A 197 -12.83 -15.10 22.48
C ALA A 197 -12.91 -16.48 21.84
N TYR A 198 -12.90 -16.54 20.51
CA TYR A 198 -12.96 -17.78 19.76
C TYR A 198 -11.76 -18.71 20.04
N PHE A 199 -10.54 -18.14 20.14
CA PHE A 199 -9.36 -18.91 20.54
C PHE A 199 -9.47 -19.44 21.96
N ALA A 200 -10.01 -18.65 22.89
CA ALA A 200 -10.22 -19.08 24.26
C ALA A 200 -11.23 -20.25 24.34
N GLU A 201 -12.33 -20.20 23.57
CA GLU A 201 -13.31 -21.29 23.48
C GLU A 201 -12.71 -22.59 22.94
N LEU A 202 -11.81 -22.49 21.96
CA LEU A 202 -11.07 -23.63 21.41
C LEU A 202 -9.94 -24.13 22.32
N GLY A 203 -9.75 -23.52 23.50
CA GLY A 203 -8.65 -23.84 24.41
C GLY A 203 -7.27 -23.51 23.86
N LEU A 204 -7.19 -22.68 22.82
CA LEU A 204 -5.95 -22.30 22.17
C LEU A 204 -5.23 -21.21 22.98
N PRO A 205 -3.90 -21.33 23.18
CA PRO A 205 -3.14 -20.35 23.97
C PRO A 205 -2.87 -19.04 23.20
N TYR A 206 -3.29 -18.95 21.93
CA TYR A 206 -3.01 -17.83 21.04
C TYR A 206 -3.82 -16.59 21.39
N ARG A 207 -3.22 -15.40 21.24
CA ARG A 207 -3.90 -14.10 21.39
C ARG A 207 -3.43 -13.11 20.32
N VAL A 208 -4.38 -12.38 19.76
CA VAL A 208 -4.20 -11.31 18.77
C VAL A 208 -3.69 -10.03 19.44
N LYS A 209 -2.58 -9.44 18.95
CA LYS A 209 -1.95 -8.21 19.48
C LYS A 209 -2.69 -6.93 19.06
N ASP A 210 -2.56 -5.85 19.87
CA ASP A 210 -3.01 -4.48 19.56
C ASP A 210 -2.27 -3.82 18.37
N ILE A 211 -2.93 -2.83 17.75
CA ILE A 211 -2.46 -2.06 16.58
C ILE A 211 -1.07 -1.44 16.81
N SER A 212 -0.15 -1.69 15.87
CA SER A 212 1.05 -0.86 15.65
C SER A 212 0.65 0.52 15.11
N LYS A 213 1.03 1.62 15.80
CA LYS A 213 0.71 3.02 15.42
C LYS A 213 1.39 3.52 14.13
N VAL A 214 2.15 2.70 13.40
CA VAL A 214 2.86 3.10 12.17
C VAL A 214 2.04 2.73 10.92
N ARG A 215 1.78 3.73 10.08
CA ARG A 215 0.99 3.61 8.85
C ARG A 215 1.73 2.73 7.82
N GLN A 216 1.34 1.47 7.70
CA GLN A 216 1.94 0.54 6.75
C GLN A 216 1.55 0.90 5.30
N LYS A 217 2.55 1.10 4.44
CA LYS A 217 2.38 1.23 2.98
C LYS A 217 2.45 -0.17 2.37
N HIS A 218 1.34 -0.70 1.87
CA HIS A 218 1.30 -2.06 1.31
C HIS A 218 1.40 -2.05 -0.22
N LEU A 219 2.58 -2.44 -0.70
CA LEU A 219 2.83 -3.02 -2.02
C LEU A 219 3.33 -4.46 -1.75
N GLY A 220 2.66 -5.45 -2.35
CA GLY A 220 2.72 -6.86 -1.95
C GLY A 220 4.08 -7.60 -2.03
N ARG A 221 4.01 -8.87 -1.59
CA ARG A 221 5.06 -9.85 -1.20
C ARG A 221 5.42 -9.80 0.28
N ILE A 222 4.70 -10.57 1.11
CA ILE A 222 4.91 -10.63 2.57
C ILE A 222 5.11 -12.09 2.97
N ARG A 223 6.35 -12.57 2.85
CA ARG A 223 6.78 -13.78 3.58
C ARG A 223 8.25 -13.73 3.98
N ASN A 224 9.12 -13.27 3.09
CA ASN A 224 10.56 -13.26 3.38
C ASN A 224 11.07 -12.08 4.22
N LEU A 225 10.19 -11.16 4.65
CA LEU A 225 10.54 -10.05 5.54
C LEU A 225 10.06 -10.26 6.98
N ILE A 226 9.24 -11.29 7.23
CA ILE A 226 8.62 -11.52 8.53
C ILE A 226 9.70 -11.87 9.55
N THR A 227 10.60 -12.80 9.23
CA THR A 227 11.62 -13.27 10.18
C THR A 227 12.76 -12.27 10.42
N GLU A 228 13.15 -11.49 9.42
CA GLU A 228 14.29 -10.54 9.52
C GLU A 228 13.91 -9.25 10.26
N VAL A 229 12.62 -8.87 10.23
CA VAL A 229 12.10 -7.64 10.87
C VAL A 229 11.55 -7.89 12.28
N LEU A 230 11.25 -9.15 12.64
CA LEU A 230 10.84 -9.54 13.99
C LEU A 230 11.96 -9.32 15.02
N ASN A 231 13.20 -9.69 14.70
CA ASN A 231 14.35 -9.50 15.60
C ASN A 231 14.74 -8.02 15.80
N GLU A 232 14.60 -7.16 14.77
CA GLU A 232 14.89 -5.73 14.95
C GLU A 232 13.82 -4.98 15.76
N ASN A 233 12.59 -5.48 15.79
CA ASN A 233 11.47 -4.74 16.39
C ASN A 233 11.17 -5.14 17.83
N GLU A 234 11.60 -6.31 18.30
CA GLU A 234 11.63 -6.61 19.74
C GLU A 234 12.64 -5.72 20.46
N LEU A 235 13.84 -5.53 19.88
CA LEU A 235 14.83 -4.54 20.33
C LEU A 235 14.27 -3.10 20.34
N ARG A 236 13.39 -2.75 19.39
CA ARG A 236 12.73 -1.42 19.35
C ARG A 236 11.53 -1.27 20.28
N LYS A 237 10.89 -2.36 20.72
CA LYS A 237 9.73 -2.33 21.63
C LYS A 237 10.14 -2.14 23.08
N GLU A 238 11.22 -2.78 23.52
CA GLU A 238 11.84 -2.48 24.82
C GLU A 238 12.37 -1.03 24.86
N ALA A 239 12.81 -0.50 23.71
CA ALA A 239 13.20 0.89 23.56
C ALA A 239 12.00 1.86 23.64
N HIS A 240 10.90 1.63 22.93
CA HIS A 240 9.80 2.60 22.83
C HIS A 240 8.99 2.82 24.12
N LEU A 241 8.89 1.82 25.01
CA LEU A 241 8.24 1.98 26.33
C LEU A 241 9.15 2.66 27.37
N LYS A 242 10.47 2.74 27.11
CA LYS A 242 11.42 3.54 27.90
C LYS A 242 11.67 4.95 27.32
N ILE A 243 11.20 5.23 26.10
CA ILE A 243 11.63 6.38 25.29
C ILE A 243 10.43 7.22 24.81
N ILE A 244 9.90 8.09 25.67
CA ILE A 244 9.24 9.33 25.25
C ILE A 244 10.05 10.55 25.74
N ASN A 245 11.22 10.32 26.35
CA ASN A 245 12.15 11.35 26.85
C ASN A 245 13.50 11.39 26.12
N ASP A 246 13.62 10.67 25.01
CA ASP A 246 14.88 10.55 24.28
C ASP A 246 14.76 11.16 22.86
N ALA A 247 15.65 12.11 22.62
CA ALA A 247 15.70 12.93 21.43
C ALA A 247 16.13 12.14 20.19
N ASP A 248 16.86 11.04 20.37
CA ASP A 248 17.35 10.22 19.27
C ASP A 248 16.23 9.49 18.54
N VAL A 249 15.22 9.00 19.26
CA VAL A 249 14.07 8.31 18.65
C VAL A 249 13.17 9.28 17.88
N ILE A 250 13.00 10.50 18.37
CA ILE A 250 12.27 11.54 17.65
C ILE A 250 13.02 11.92 16.37
N THR A 251 14.33 12.07 16.46
CA THR A 251 15.22 12.34 15.32
C THR A 251 15.10 11.26 14.26
N ASP A 252 15.15 9.99 14.62
CA ASP A 252 15.00 8.85 13.71
C ASP A 252 13.64 8.85 13.02
N SER A 253 12.58 9.11 13.79
CA SER A 253 11.20 9.16 13.27
C SER A 253 11.03 10.27 12.23
N ILE A 254 11.56 11.46 12.48
CA ILE A 254 11.47 12.59 11.53
C ILE A 254 12.28 12.28 10.27
N THR A 255 13.52 11.81 10.46
CA THR A 255 14.46 11.46 9.39
C THR A 255 13.88 10.42 8.43
N HIS A 256 13.14 9.45 8.96
CA HIS A 256 12.51 8.40 8.15
C HIS A 256 11.54 8.94 7.09
N TYR A 257 10.82 10.02 7.41
CA TYR A 257 9.81 10.60 6.51
C TYR A 257 10.28 11.87 5.80
N LYS A 258 11.34 12.51 6.31
CA LYS A 258 11.81 13.81 5.83
C LYS A 258 13.34 13.84 5.82
N SER A 259 13.93 14.07 4.66
CA SER A 259 15.36 14.37 4.53
C SER A 259 15.72 15.78 4.99
N ILE A 260 14.77 16.71 4.90
CA ILE A 260 14.86 18.09 5.39
C ILE A 260 13.59 18.41 6.16
N PHE A 261 13.71 19.00 7.34
CA PHE A 261 12.59 19.31 8.23
C PHE A 261 12.76 20.65 8.94
N THR A 262 11.69 21.11 9.58
CA THR A 262 11.64 22.38 10.31
C THR A 262 11.45 22.13 11.81
N LYS A 263 11.67 23.15 12.65
CA LYS A 263 11.30 23.10 14.07
C LYS A 263 9.84 22.69 14.29
N GLN A 264 8.91 23.20 13.47
CA GLN A 264 7.49 22.84 13.54
C GLN A 264 7.23 21.35 13.27
N ASP A 265 8.09 20.69 12.49
CA ASP A 265 7.97 19.25 12.25
C ASP A 265 8.37 18.43 13.48
N VAL A 266 9.36 18.92 14.24
CA VAL A 266 9.74 18.35 15.55
C VAL A 266 8.59 18.55 16.55
N GLU A 267 8.03 19.76 16.64
CA GLU A 267 6.87 20.06 17.51
C GLU A 267 5.65 19.18 17.18
N LYS A 268 5.39 18.93 15.90
CA LYS A 268 4.34 18.01 15.46
C LYS A 268 4.61 16.56 15.84
N ALA A 269 5.88 16.13 15.87
CA ALA A 269 6.26 14.78 16.25
C ALA A 269 5.98 14.50 17.75
N VAL A 270 6.07 15.53 18.59
CA VAL A 270 5.86 15.42 20.04
C VAL A 270 4.49 15.94 20.52
N LYS A 271 3.58 16.26 19.60
CA LYS A 271 2.28 16.90 19.90
C LYS A 271 1.37 16.10 20.83
N ASP A 272 1.57 14.79 20.90
CA ASP A 272 0.74 13.87 21.67
C ASP A 272 1.20 13.78 23.15
N ILE A 273 2.33 14.41 23.51
CA ILE A 273 2.79 14.55 24.90
C ILE A 273 1.86 15.56 25.62
N PRO A 274 1.12 15.16 26.67
CA PRO A 274 0.14 16.04 27.32
C PRO A 274 0.76 17.26 28.00
N ASP A 275 1.96 17.11 28.58
CA ASP A 275 2.66 18.18 29.26
C ASP A 275 3.37 19.13 28.27
N LEU A 276 3.08 20.42 28.38
CA LEU A 276 3.60 21.44 27.48
C LEU A 276 5.09 21.72 27.74
N THR A 277 5.50 21.74 29.01
CA THR A 277 6.89 22.03 29.39
C THR A 277 7.84 20.90 28.96
N ALA A 278 7.45 19.64 29.19
CA ALA A 278 8.21 18.48 28.70
C ALA A 278 8.30 18.46 27.17
N ARG A 279 7.25 18.88 26.47
CA ARG A 279 7.25 18.98 25.01
C ARG A 279 8.28 20.00 24.52
N GLU A 280 8.30 21.19 25.10
CA GLU A 280 9.24 22.24 24.74
C GLU A 280 10.70 21.82 25.02
N GLN A 281 10.96 21.23 26.19
CA GLN A 281 12.28 20.72 26.54
C GLN A 281 12.77 19.65 25.57
N LEU A 282 11.87 18.76 25.13
CA LEU A 282 12.22 17.69 24.22
C LEU A 282 12.48 18.19 22.79
N VAL A 283 11.71 19.18 22.32
CA VAL A 283 11.99 19.86 21.03
C VAL A 283 13.37 20.50 21.05
N GLN A 284 13.71 21.20 22.13
CA GLN A 284 15.04 21.81 22.27
C GLN A 284 16.14 20.76 22.29
N LYS A 285 15.96 19.67 23.04
CA LYS A 285 16.92 18.56 23.12
C LYS A 285 17.15 17.87 21.77
N VAL A 286 16.13 17.77 20.93
CA VAL A 286 16.25 17.26 19.55
C VAL A 286 17.06 18.23 18.70
N LEU A 287 16.70 19.51 18.68
CA LEU A 287 17.35 20.50 17.83
C LEU A 287 18.81 20.79 18.24
N SER A 288 19.15 20.63 19.51
CA SER A 288 20.52 20.78 20.02
C SER A 288 21.35 19.49 19.97
N SER A 289 20.77 18.38 19.49
CA SER A 289 21.51 17.13 19.33
C SER A 289 22.61 17.27 18.29
N ASN A 290 23.76 16.65 18.55
CA ASN A 290 24.90 16.60 17.62
C ASN A 290 24.59 15.84 16.32
N ARG A 291 23.47 15.11 16.25
CA ARG A 291 23.00 14.43 15.04
C ARG A 291 22.25 15.36 14.08
N ILE A 292 21.78 16.52 14.58
CA ILE A 292 21.08 17.51 13.78
C ILE A 292 22.07 18.49 13.18
N LEU A 293 21.84 18.80 11.91
CA LEU A 293 22.57 19.81 11.17
C LEU A 293 21.59 20.89 10.73
N GLU A 294 21.85 22.12 11.15
CA GLU A 294 21.17 23.29 10.59
C GLU A 294 21.71 23.57 9.19
N LEU A 295 20.81 23.91 8.28
CA LEU A 295 21.14 24.24 6.90
C LEU A 295 21.25 25.76 6.75
N TYR A 296 22.23 26.20 5.98
CA TYR A 296 22.50 27.60 5.71
C TYR A 296 22.37 27.89 4.22
N HIS A 297 22.01 29.12 3.90
CA HIS A 297 22.11 29.67 2.57
C HIS A 297 23.59 29.91 2.20
N ASP A 298 23.87 30.14 0.92
CA ASP A 298 25.23 30.34 0.42
C ASP A 298 25.90 31.62 0.98
N ASP A 299 25.09 32.57 1.45
CA ASP A 299 25.51 33.80 2.13
C ASP A 299 25.80 33.60 3.64
N GLY A 300 25.59 32.39 4.16
CA GLY A 300 25.79 32.04 5.57
C GLY A 300 24.57 32.32 6.47
N GLU A 301 23.45 32.82 5.94
CA GLU A 301 22.23 33.00 6.73
C GLU A 301 21.55 31.65 7.03
N SER A 302 20.97 31.51 8.24
CA SER A 302 20.21 30.30 8.60
C SER A 302 18.98 30.16 7.71
N SER A 303 18.83 28.99 7.09
CA SER A 303 17.65 28.65 6.31
C SER A 303 16.45 28.24 7.17
N LYS A 304 16.64 28.09 8.49
CA LYS A 304 15.66 27.54 9.46
C LYS A 304 15.24 26.09 9.17
N TYR A 305 15.91 25.43 8.24
CA TYR A 305 15.76 24.02 7.94
C TYR A 305 16.87 23.23 8.60
N PHE A 306 16.54 21.98 8.92
CA PHE A 306 17.42 21.04 9.56
C PHE A 306 17.45 19.74 8.75
N THR A 307 18.58 19.05 8.81
CA THR A 307 18.75 17.68 8.34
C THR A 307 19.50 16.89 9.41
N THR A 308 19.78 15.62 9.13
CA THR A 308 20.59 14.79 10.02
C THR A 308 21.91 14.40 9.39
N ILE A 309 22.89 14.05 10.24
CA ILE A 309 24.18 13.53 9.79
C ILE A 309 23.99 12.28 8.91
N GLU A 310 23.02 11.43 9.22
CA GLU A 310 22.72 10.22 8.46
C GLU A 310 22.28 10.55 7.03
N VAL A 311 21.37 11.52 6.87
CA VAL A 311 20.94 11.98 5.54
C VAL A 311 22.11 12.59 4.78
N ARG A 312 22.92 13.43 5.44
CA ARG A 312 24.11 14.02 4.82
C ARG A 312 25.12 12.95 4.37
N ASN A 313 25.30 11.90 5.16
CA ASN A 313 26.19 10.79 4.84
C ASN A 313 25.68 10.00 3.62
N GLU A 314 24.39 9.72 3.55
CA GLU A 314 23.79 9.05 2.39
C GLU A 314 23.85 9.91 1.12
N GLU A 315 23.57 11.22 1.20
CA GLU A 315 23.76 12.15 0.07
C GLU A 315 25.23 12.17 -0.40
N THR A 316 26.17 12.25 0.54
CA THR A 316 27.61 12.20 0.23
C THR A 316 27.97 10.87 -0.43
N ARG A 317 27.38 9.76 0.01
CA ARG A 317 27.59 8.44 -0.58
C ARG A 317 27.05 8.37 -2.01
N ILE A 318 25.86 8.93 -2.26
CA ILE A 318 25.28 9.01 -3.61
C ILE A 318 26.22 9.78 -4.55
N ILE A 319 26.75 10.92 -4.11
CA ILE A 319 27.71 11.72 -4.88
C ILE A 319 28.99 10.92 -5.16
N ARG A 320 29.56 10.24 -4.15
CA ARG A 320 30.75 9.38 -4.34
C ARG A 320 30.50 8.27 -5.36
N ILE A 321 29.33 7.63 -5.31
CA ILE A 321 28.96 6.59 -6.28
C ILE A 321 28.82 7.19 -7.69
N ALA A 322 28.17 8.35 -7.81
CA ALA A 322 28.02 9.03 -9.10
C ALA A 322 29.38 9.39 -9.72
N ASN A 323 30.30 9.93 -8.92
CA ASN A 323 31.67 10.25 -9.36
C ASN A 323 32.42 8.99 -9.78
N LYS A 324 32.37 7.93 -8.96
CA LYS A 324 33.00 6.65 -9.31
C LYS A 324 32.46 6.07 -10.61
N ILE A 325 31.16 6.15 -10.85
CA ILE A 325 30.56 5.71 -12.12
C ILE A 325 31.11 6.57 -13.26
N ASN A 326 31.20 7.89 -13.07
CA ASN A 326 31.71 8.81 -14.08
C ASN A 326 33.17 8.51 -14.47
N ASP A 327 34.01 8.16 -13.50
CA ASP A 327 35.44 7.87 -13.72
C ASP A 327 35.68 6.50 -14.39
N GLN A 328 34.70 5.59 -14.32
CA GLN A 328 34.81 4.22 -14.84
C GLN A 328 34.24 4.03 -16.26
N VAL A 329 33.71 5.08 -16.89
CA VAL A 329 33.10 4.92 -18.22
C VAL A 329 34.13 5.09 -19.33
N TYR A 330 34.45 3.97 -19.99
CA TYR A 330 35.22 3.95 -21.24
C TYR A 330 34.27 4.00 -22.44
N TYR A 331 34.27 5.12 -23.16
CA TYR A 331 33.44 5.31 -24.36
C TYR A 331 34.17 4.85 -25.61
N ASN A 332 34.16 3.56 -25.89
CA ASN A 332 34.89 3.03 -27.05
C ASN A 332 34.18 3.14 -28.40
N ASN A 333 33.04 3.84 -28.55
CA ASN A 333 32.35 3.95 -29.85
C ASN A 333 31.33 5.13 -29.97
N ILE A 334 31.71 6.38 -29.64
CA ILE A 334 30.81 7.56 -29.82
C ILE A 334 30.77 8.06 -31.28
N TYR A 335 31.57 7.52 -32.18
CA TYR A 335 31.59 7.98 -33.56
C TYR A 335 30.34 7.51 -34.34
N ASN A 336 29.62 8.47 -34.94
CA ASN A 336 28.40 8.36 -35.77
C ASN A 336 27.00 8.37 -35.13
N LEU A 337 26.78 8.59 -33.82
CA LEU A 337 25.40 8.77 -33.31
C LEU A 337 24.82 10.17 -33.59
N LYS A 338 25.68 11.17 -33.85
CA LYS A 338 25.24 12.56 -34.09
C LYS A 338 24.38 12.67 -35.36
N SER A 339 24.85 12.11 -36.48
CA SER A 339 24.10 12.07 -37.74
C SER A 339 22.76 11.36 -37.59
N ASP A 340 22.73 10.26 -36.83
CA ASP A 340 21.51 9.48 -36.61
C ASP A 340 20.47 10.29 -35.83
N ILE A 341 20.90 11.10 -34.85
CA ILE A 341 20.02 12.00 -34.09
C ILE A 341 19.50 13.14 -34.99
N GLU A 342 20.38 13.76 -35.80
CA GLU A 342 19.96 14.85 -36.70
C GLU A 342 18.98 14.38 -37.78
N GLY A 343 19.16 13.17 -38.29
CA GLY A 343 18.29 12.56 -39.31
C GLY A 343 16.94 12.05 -38.79
N LEU A 344 16.64 12.17 -37.48
CA LEU A 344 15.35 11.74 -36.94
C LEU A 344 14.20 12.66 -37.41
N ALA A 345 13.29 12.11 -38.20
CA ALA A 345 12.00 12.73 -38.49
C ALA A 345 11.05 12.65 -37.27
N ASN A 346 10.14 13.63 -37.15
CA ASN A 346 9.11 13.71 -36.10
C ASN A 346 9.67 13.75 -34.67
N VAL A 347 10.73 14.55 -34.46
CA VAL A 347 11.37 14.81 -33.16
C VAL A 347 11.66 16.32 -33.09
N SER A 348 11.24 16.98 -32.01
CA SER A 348 11.50 18.43 -31.84
C SER A 348 12.99 18.68 -31.53
N GLU A 349 13.45 19.93 -31.71
CA GLU A 349 14.84 20.27 -31.40
C GLU A 349 15.18 20.08 -29.91
N GLU A 350 14.24 20.32 -28.99
CA GLU A 350 14.44 20.05 -27.56
C GLU A 350 14.59 18.54 -27.29
N GLN A 351 13.84 17.71 -28.01
CA GLN A 351 13.95 16.26 -27.91
C GLN A 351 15.27 15.76 -28.52
N LYS A 352 15.73 16.35 -29.62
CA LYS A 352 17.07 16.08 -30.17
C LYS A 352 18.16 16.50 -29.19
N GLN A 353 18.03 17.66 -28.54
CA GLN A 353 18.96 18.10 -27.50
C GLN A 353 19.01 17.11 -26.33
N ALA A 354 17.84 16.61 -25.89
CA ALA A 354 17.77 15.55 -24.88
C ALA A 354 18.45 14.25 -25.33
N LEU A 355 18.30 13.85 -26.59
CA LEU A 355 18.99 12.68 -27.16
C LEU A 355 20.50 12.89 -27.23
N ARG A 356 20.96 14.07 -27.66
CA ARG A 356 22.40 14.43 -27.65
C ARG A 356 22.95 14.34 -26.23
N HIS A 357 22.24 14.89 -25.24
CA HIS A 357 22.64 14.78 -23.84
C HIS A 357 22.71 13.31 -23.37
N ILE A 358 21.68 12.50 -23.65
CA ILE A 358 21.61 11.10 -23.20
C ILE A 358 22.63 10.20 -23.90
N LEU A 359 22.93 10.41 -25.17
CA LEU A 359 23.74 9.48 -25.97
C LEU A 359 25.18 9.96 -26.20
N LEU A 360 25.42 11.26 -26.35
CA LEU A 360 26.72 11.81 -26.75
C LEU A 360 27.54 12.42 -25.59
N SER A 361 26.92 12.67 -24.44
CA SER A 361 27.66 13.13 -23.25
C SER A 361 28.76 12.12 -22.87
N THR A 362 29.82 12.58 -22.22
CA THR A 362 30.85 11.73 -21.61
C THR A 362 30.55 11.43 -20.14
N SER A 363 29.43 11.89 -19.58
CA SER A 363 29.08 11.62 -18.20
C SER A 363 28.53 10.21 -18.00
N GLY A 364 29.05 9.48 -17.01
CA GLY A 364 28.59 8.12 -16.69
C GLY A 364 27.19 8.05 -16.09
N VAL A 365 26.71 9.17 -15.54
CA VAL A 365 25.34 9.36 -15.07
C VAL A 365 24.76 10.58 -15.78
N ARG A 366 23.55 10.45 -16.33
CA ARG A 366 22.86 11.51 -17.10
C ARG A 366 21.43 11.62 -16.61
N VAL A 367 20.94 12.83 -16.44
CA VAL A 367 19.61 13.10 -15.88
C VAL A 367 18.75 13.81 -16.92
N LEU A 368 17.68 13.15 -17.38
CA LEU A 368 16.66 13.77 -18.22
C LEU A 368 15.52 14.31 -17.37
N ARG A 369 15.35 15.64 -17.35
CA ARG A 369 14.24 16.32 -16.66
C ARG A 369 13.19 16.81 -17.66
N GLY A 370 11.92 16.72 -17.30
CA GLY A 370 10.83 17.29 -18.10
C GLY A 370 9.49 17.25 -17.37
N ARG A 371 8.59 18.20 -17.68
CA ARG A 371 7.22 18.25 -17.10
C ARG A 371 6.39 17.03 -17.52
N ALA A 372 5.27 16.77 -16.84
CA ALA A 372 4.37 15.69 -17.24
C ALA A 372 3.87 15.92 -18.68
N GLY A 373 3.74 14.85 -19.46
CA GLY A 373 3.26 14.94 -20.85
C GLY A 373 4.28 15.38 -21.91
N THR A 374 5.48 15.86 -21.54
CA THR A 374 6.45 16.43 -22.51
C THR A 374 7.20 15.40 -23.36
N GLY A 375 6.73 14.16 -23.46
CA GLY A 375 7.34 13.14 -24.32
C GLY A 375 8.62 12.47 -23.79
N LYS A 376 8.90 12.48 -22.48
CA LYS A 376 10.08 11.79 -21.91
C LYS A 376 10.17 10.30 -22.31
N SER A 377 9.07 9.56 -22.22
CA SER A 377 9.01 8.16 -22.65
C SER A 377 9.28 8.01 -24.15
N TYR A 378 8.90 9.00 -24.96
CA TYR A 378 9.17 9.02 -26.40
C TYR A 378 10.66 9.21 -26.68
N VAL A 379 11.31 10.16 -26.00
CA VAL A 379 12.77 10.39 -26.09
C VAL A 379 13.54 9.14 -25.66
N LEU A 380 13.18 8.53 -24.53
CA LEU A 380 13.84 7.30 -24.05
C LEU A 380 13.67 6.13 -25.04
N ALA A 381 12.51 5.99 -25.67
CA ALA A 381 12.27 4.97 -26.69
C ALA A 381 13.19 5.16 -27.91
N LYS A 382 13.39 6.40 -28.36
CA LYS A 382 14.32 6.72 -29.45
C LYS A 382 15.77 6.46 -29.05
N ALA A 383 16.16 6.84 -27.83
CA ALA A 383 17.49 6.55 -27.29
C ALA A 383 17.78 5.05 -27.25
N HIS A 384 16.83 4.26 -26.75
CA HIS A 384 16.91 2.79 -26.75
C HIS A 384 17.11 2.23 -28.16
N LYS A 385 16.30 2.68 -29.13
CA LYS A 385 16.41 2.20 -30.52
C LYS A 385 17.77 2.52 -31.13
N LEU A 386 18.24 3.77 -30.98
CA LEU A 386 19.53 4.20 -31.51
C LEU A 386 20.70 3.41 -30.88
N ALA A 387 20.69 3.26 -29.55
CA ALA A 387 21.73 2.50 -28.85
C ALA A 387 21.73 1.02 -29.26
N THR A 388 20.55 0.39 -29.32
CA THR A 388 20.42 -1.03 -29.70
C THR A 388 20.86 -1.29 -31.14
N ASN A 389 20.53 -0.38 -32.07
CA ASN A 389 20.98 -0.45 -33.47
C ASN A 389 22.51 -0.40 -33.60
N ARG A 390 23.22 0.16 -32.61
CA ARG A 390 24.69 0.20 -32.53
C ARG A 390 25.26 -0.93 -31.69
N GLY A 391 24.49 -1.99 -31.44
CA GLY A 391 24.91 -3.17 -30.70
C GLY A 391 25.05 -2.96 -29.19
N GLN A 392 24.60 -1.82 -28.66
CA GLN A 392 24.63 -1.57 -27.22
C GLN A 392 23.52 -2.35 -26.52
N LYS A 393 23.88 -3.04 -25.45
CA LYS A 393 22.91 -3.72 -24.59
C LYS A 393 22.22 -2.71 -23.69
N VAL A 394 20.93 -2.45 -23.94
CA VAL A 394 20.14 -1.52 -23.14
C VAL A 394 19.24 -2.28 -22.18
N ILE A 395 19.34 -1.98 -20.88
CA ILE A 395 18.50 -2.57 -19.83
C ILE A 395 17.59 -1.49 -19.25
N GLY A 396 16.28 -1.71 -19.35
CA GLY A 396 15.26 -0.84 -18.75
C GLY A 396 15.00 -1.20 -17.29
N LEU A 397 15.16 -0.24 -16.38
CA LEU A 397 14.81 -0.40 -14.97
C LEU A 397 13.71 0.58 -14.60
N ALA A 398 12.64 0.07 -13.97
CA ALA A 398 11.51 0.90 -13.54
C ALA A 398 11.08 0.59 -12.10
N PRO A 399 10.46 1.55 -11.38
CA PRO A 399 10.05 1.33 -9.99
C PRO A 399 8.82 0.43 -9.86
N THR A 400 7.96 0.35 -10.89
CA THR A 400 6.68 -0.39 -10.84
C THR A 400 6.46 -1.27 -12.06
N HIS A 401 5.64 -2.31 -11.92
CA HIS A 401 5.26 -3.18 -13.04
C HIS A 401 4.53 -2.44 -14.17
N LYS A 402 3.73 -1.41 -13.84
CA LYS A 402 3.06 -0.58 -14.84
C LYS A 402 4.06 0.14 -15.74
N ALA A 403 5.09 0.75 -15.15
CA ALA A 403 6.16 1.42 -15.90
C ALA A 403 7.03 0.43 -16.69
N VAL A 404 7.25 -0.79 -16.19
CA VAL A 404 7.86 -1.88 -16.96
C VAL A 404 7.05 -2.20 -18.22
N SER A 405 5.73 -2.37 -18.09
CA SER A 405 4.87 -2.63 -19.25
C SER A 405 4.88 -1.49 -20.27
N GLU A 406 4.93 -0.24 -19.80
CA GLU A 406 5.09 0.92 -20.68
C GLU A 406 6.39 0.86 -21.48
N LEU A 407 7.53 0.62 -20.82
CA LEU A 407 8.82 0.46 -21.51
C LEU A 407 8.81 -0.72 -22.50
N ARG A 408 8.17 -1.85 -22.16
CA ARG A 408 8.00 -2.98 -23.11
C ARG A 408 7.26 -2.57 -24.36
N SER A 409 6.17 -1.82 -24.22
CA SER A 409 5.40 -1.31 -25.37
C SER A 409 6.20 -0.34 -26.26
N LYS A 410 7.33 0.19 -25.76
CA LYS A 410 8.26 1.05 -26.50
C LYS A 410 9.45 0.28 -27.10
N GLY A 411 9.44 -1.05 -27.03
CA GLY A 411 10.40 -1.92 -27.70
C GLY A 411 11.56 -2.38 -26.81
N TYR A 412 11.56 -2.10 -25.51
CA TYR A 412 12.57 -2.63 -24.60
C TYR A 412 12.40 -4.14 -24.43
N THR A 413 13.44 -4.90 -24.76
CA THR A 413 13.48 -6.36 -24.65
C THR A 413 13.89 -6.81 -23.25
N GLU A 414 14.95 -6.21 -22.69
CA GLU A 414 15.39 -6.44 -21.32
C GLU A 414 14.89 -5.35 -20.38
N VAL A 415 13.78 -5.61 -19.69
CA VAL A 415 13.20 -4.63 -18.76
C VAL A 415 12.62 -5.28 -17.51
N TYR A 416 12.94 -4.67 -16.37
CA TYR A 416 12.67 -5.21 -15.04
C TYR A 416 12.21 -4.11 -14.08
N THR A 417 11.56 -4.53 -13.00
CA THR A 417 11.48 -3.66 -11.84
C THR A 417 12.86 -3.57 -11.19
N VAL A 418 13.23 -2.44 -10.57
CA VAL A 418 14.52 -2.28 -9.87
C VAL A 418 14.72 -3.42 -8.87
N LYS A 419 13.69 -3.74 -8.07
CA LYS A 419 13.70 -4.87 -7.13
C LYS A 419 13.91 -6.22 -7.83
N GLY A 420 13.21 -6.46 -8.94
CA GLY A 420 13.34 -7.69 -9.71
C GLY A 420 14.74 -7.89 -10.30
N PHE A 421 15.34 -6.81 -10.82
CA PHE A 421 16.69 -6.83 -11.37
C PHE A 421 17.74 -7.15 -10.29
N LEU A 422 17.67 -6.47 -9.15
CA LEU A 422 18.59 -6.70 -8.02
C LEU A 422 18.47 -8.12 -7.46
N TYR A 423 17.25 -8.66 -7.38
CA TYR A 423 17.00 -10.03 -6.92
C TYR A 423 17.61 -11.07 -7.88
N ASN A 424 17.37 -10.93 -9.19
CA ASN A 424 17.91 -11.85 -10.19
C ASN A 424 19.44 -11.81 -10.22
N ARG A 425 20.05 -10.63 -10.05
CA ARG A 425 21.50 -10.48 -9.99
C ARG A 425 22.11 -11.14 -8.74
N LYS A 426 21.47 -11.03 -7.58
CA LYS A 426 21.87 -11.78 -6.37
C LYS A 426 21.78 -13.29 -6.59
N LYS A 427 20.66 -13.78 -7.13
CA LYS A 427 20.48 -15.23 -7.43
C LYS A 427 21.56 -15.76 -8.39
N ASN A 428 21.87 -15.02 -9.44
CA ASN A 428 22.91 -15.41 -10.41
C ASN A 428 24.34 -15.32 -9.84
N PHE A 429 24.59 -14.43 -8.88
CA PHE A 429 25.86 -14.36 -8.15
C PHE A 429 26.07 -15.61 -7.28
N TYR A 430 25.05 -16.04 -6.54
CA TYR A 430 25.11 -17.28 -5.73
C TYR A 430 25.17 -18.55 -6.58
N ALA A 431 24.46 -18.60 -7.72
CA ALA A 431 24.53 -19.74 -8.64
C ALA A 431 25.93 -19.89 -9.28
N LYS A 432 26.64 -18.78 -9.53
CA LYS A 432 28.03 -18.82 -10.01
C LYS A 432 29.02 -19.30 -8.95
N GLN A 433 28.81 -18.96 -7.67
CA GLN A 433 29.67 -19.46 -6.58
C GLN A 433 29.49 -20.97 -6.34
N LEU A 434 28.28 -21.50 -6.51
CA LEU A 434 28.02 -22.95 -6.39
C LEU A 434 28.67 -23.76 -7.52
N ASN A 435 28.73 -23.20 -8.74
CA ASN A 435 29.36 -23.85 -9.89
C ASN A 435 30.88 -23.66 -9.98
N SER A 436 31.47 -22.79 -9.16
CA SER A 436 32.93 -22.62 -9.06
C SER A 436 33.55 -23.39 -7.88
N SER A 437 32.74 -24.19 -7.18
CA SER A 437 33.13 -25.00 -6.03
C SER A 437 33.07 -26.52 -6.32
N GLY A 438 32.95 -26.89 -7.60
CA GLY A 438 32.89 -28.28 -8.08
C GLY A 438 34.04 -28.60 -9.01
#